data_AF-A0A7C9EE19-F1
#
_entry.id   AF-A0A7C9EE19-F1
#
_cell.length_a   1.000
_cell.length_b   1.000
_cell.length_c   1.000
_cell.angle_alpha   90.00
_cell.angle_beta   90.00
_cell.angle_gamma   90.00
#
_symmetry.space_group_name_H-M   'P 1'
#
loop_
_entity.id
_entity.type
_entity.pdbx_description
1 polymer ?
#
loop_
_entity_poly.entity_id
_entity_poly.type
_entity_poly.pdbx_seq_one_letter_code
_entity_poly.pdbx_strand_id
1 'polypeptide(L)'
;YLIYTPTYHTLHHTEKDSNFCLFMPLYDLLGNTLNGKSWELQKQISLNVGKNENIPDFVFLAHVVDISSAIHVPFVFRSFASMPYATRLFILPVWPIAFLVMFAMWAWASIFTVSFYNLRNRLHHTWVVPRFGFQYFLPFATKGINQQIEKAILSADRMGVKVLSLAALNKNEALNGGGVLFVRKHPNLRVRVVHGNTLTAAVTINQIPKDVEEVFLTGATSKLGRAIALYLCR
;
A
#
# COMPACT_ATOMS: atom_id res chain seq x y z
N TYR A 1 -17.29 19.81 -9.86
CA TYR A 1 -16.39 18.67 -10.13
C TYR A 1 -16.95 17.88 -11.30
N LEU A 2 -16.12 17.46 -12.27
CA LEU A 2 -16.58 16.57 -13.37
C LEU A 2 -16.67 15.10 -12.93
N ILE A 3 -15.96 14.73 -11.85
CA ILE A 3 -15.84 13.37 -11.32
C ILE A 3 -16.18 13.39 -9.82
N TYR A 4 -16.80 12.31 -9.35
CA TYR A 4 -17.17 12.08 -7.96
C TYR A 4 -15.98 12.19 -6.99
N THR A 5 -16.11 13.00 -5.92
CA THR A 5 -15.06 13.15 -4.89
C THR A 5 -15.47 12.47 -3.57
N PRO A 6 -14.50 12.02 -2.75
CA PRO A 6 -14.80 11.47 -1.43
C PRO A 6 -15.55 12.43 -0.50
N THR A 7 -15.29 13.74 -0.58
CA THR A 7 -16.00 14.74 0.25
C THR A 7 -17.44 14.94 -0.18
N TYR A 8 -17.72 14.85 -1.48
CA TYR A 8 -19.08 14.86 -2.01
C TYR A 8 -19.85 13.61 -1.54
N HIS A 9 -19.20 12.43 -1.57
CA HIS A 9 -19.75 11.20 -0.99
C HIS A 9 -20.10 11.36 0.49
N THR A 10 -19.16 11.87 1.29
CA THR A 10 -19.36 12.05 2.73
C THR A 10 -20.54 12.96 3.01
N LEU A 11 -20.63 14.12 2.35
CA LEU A 11 -21.74 15.05 2.55
C LEU A 11 -23.09 14.45 2.21
N HIS A 12 -23.16 13.61 1.18
CA HIS A 12 -24.37 12.88 0.86
C HIS A 12 -24.82 11.95 2.02
N HIS A 13 -23.89 11.26 2.67
CA HIS A 13 -24.22 10.38 3.80
C HIS A 13 -24.48 11.12 5.12
N THR A 14 -24.02 12.37 5.25
CA THR A 14 -24.15 13.15 6.49
C THR A 14 -25.27 14.19 6.44
N GLU A 15 -25.60 14.72 5.27
CA GLU A 15 -26.59 15.79 5.08
C GLU A 15 -27.79 15.28 4.28
N LYS A 16 -28.99 15.48 4.81
CA LYS A 16 -30.25 15.07 4.15
C LYS A 16 -30.56 15.88 2.89
N ASP A 17 -29.97 17.06 2.75
CA ASP A 17 -30.24 18.01 1.67
C ASP A 17 -29.29 17.84 0.46
N SER A 18 -28.44 16.80 0.49
CA SER A 18 -27.53 16.48 -0.60
C SER A 18 -28.14 15.39 -1.50
N ASN A 19 -28.62 15.80 -2.68
CA ASN A 19 -29.30 14.93 -3.63
C ASN A 19 -28.50 13.68 -4.03
N PHE A 20 -29.21 12.56 -4.18
CA PHE A 20 -28.72 11.23 -4.55
C PHE A 20 -28.43 11.12 -6.05
N CYS A 21 -27.84 12.13 -6.72
CA CYS A 21 -27.49 11.92 -8.12
C CYS A 21 -26.32 10.94 -8.17
N LEU A 22 -26.69 9.66 -8.30
CA LEU A 22 -25.98 8.49 -7.81
C LEU A 22 -24.56 8.33 -8.36
N PHE A 23 -24.16 9.13 -9.36
CA PHE A 23 -22.86 8.97 -9.99
C PHE A 23 -22.11 10.23 -10.42
N MET A 24 -22.68 11.45 -10.48
CA MET A 24 -21.91 12.57 -11.07
C MET A 24 -22.29 13.97 -10.57
N PRO A 25 -21.32 14.76 -10.07
CA PRO A 25 -21.52 16.20 -9.82
C PRO A 25 -21.80 17.01 -11.10
N LEU A 26 -21.70 16.39 -12.29
CA LEU A 26 -22.12 16.97 -13.56
C LEU A 26 -23.64 17.18 -13.62
N TYR A 27 -24.45 16.23 -13.14
CA TYR A 27 -25.91 16.38 -13.16
C TYR A 27 -26.39 17.38 -12.13
N ASP A 28 -25.75 17.42 -10.96
CA ASP A 28 -26.01 18.49 -9.98
C ASP A 28 -25.56 19.86 -10.48
N LEU A 29 -24.51 19.93 -11.32
CA LEU A 29 -24.13 21.16 -12.00
C LEU A 29 -25.22 21.60 -12.99
N LEU A 30 -25.69 20.67 -13.83
CA LEU A 30 -26.74 20.94 -14.83
C LEU A 30 -28.09 21.30 -14.18
N GLY A 31 -28.42 20.66 -13.06
CA GLY A 31 -29.63 20.91 -12.28
C GLY A 31 -29.51 22.06 -11.28
N ASN A 32 -28.35 22.73 -11.20
CA ASN A 32 -28.05 23.79 -10.24
C ASN A 32 -28.27 23.37 -8.76
N THR A 33 -27.99 22.10 -8.44
CA THR A 33 -28.11 21.48 -7.10
C THR A 33 -26.76 21.15 -6.46
N LEU A 34 -25.66 21.73 -6.96
CA LEU A 34 -24.32 21.50 -6.44
C LEU A 34 -24.16 21.96 -4.98
N ASN A 35 -23.74 21.04 -4.10
CA ASN A 35 -23.42 21.37 -2.71
C ASN A 35 -21.99 21.95 -2.58
N GLY A 36 -21.90 23.27 -2.38
CA GLY A 36 -20.64 24.01 -2.21
C GLY A 36 -19.84 23.64 -0.95
N LYS A 37 -20.47 23.01 0.06
CA LYS A 37 -19.78 22.56 1.28
C LYS A 37 -18.73 21.49 1.02
N SER A 38 -18.82 20.78 -0.12
CA SER A 38 -17.85 19.74 -0.50
C SER A 38 -16.42 20.27 -0.61
N TRP A 39 -16.26 21.52 -1.09
CA TRP A 39 -14.98 22.20 -1.16
C TRP A 39 -14.47 22.60 0.21
N GLU A 40 -15.35 23.14 1.06
CA GLU A 40 -15.00 23.54 2.42
C GLU A 40 -14.59 22.32 3.25
N LEU A 41 -15.33 21.20 3.15
CA LEU A 41 -14.97 19.93 3.79
C LEU A 41 -13.61 19.41 3.28
N GLN A 42 -13.35 19.48 1.97
CA GLN A 42 -12.05 19.10 1.40
C GLN A 42 -10.93 19.98 1.98
N LYS A 43 -11.13 21.29 2.02
CA LYS A 43 -10.17 22.25 2.56
C LYS A 43 -9.92 22.00 4.04
N GLN A 44 -10.96 21.77 4.84
CA GLN A 44 -10.84 21.44 6.26
C GLN A 44 -10.06 20.15 6.47
N ILE A 45 -10.38 19.08 5.74
CA ILE A 45 -9.63 17.81 5.82
C ILE A 45 -8.17 18.05 5.46
N SER A 46 -7.88 18.76 4.36
CA SER A 46 -6.52 19.08 3.94
C SER A 46 -5.75 19.94 4.95
N LEU A 47 -6.40 20.91 5.60
CA LEU A 47 -5.80 21.76 6.64
C LEU A 47 -5.58 21.03 7.98
N ASN A 48 -6.34 19.95 8.21
CA ASN A 48 -6.25 19.12 9.41
C ASN A 48 -5.33 17.91 9.24
N VAL A 49 -4.74 17.72 8.06
CA VAL A 49 -3.70 16.70 7.83
C VAL A 49 -2.60 16.86 8.88
N GLY A 50 -2.35 15.81 9.64
CA GLY A 50 -1.36 15.77 10.72
C GLY A 50 -1.76 16.36 12.08
N LYS A 51 -2.97 16.95 12.25
CA LYS A 51 -3.41 17.52 13.54
C LYS A 51 -4.15 16.52 14.44
N ASN A 52 -4.87 15.57 13.85
CA ASN A 52 -5.69 14.55 14.54
C ASN A 52 -5.47 13.14 13.96
N GLU A 53 -4.31 12.87 13.37
CA GLU A 53 -4.03 11.52 12.85
C GLU A 53 -3.74 10.58 14.01
N ASN A 54 -4.60 9.55 14.14
CA ASN A 54 -4.29 8.41 14.99
C ASN A 54 -2.97 7.80 14.50
N ILE A 55 -1.99 7.72 15.40
CA ILE A 55 -0.71 7.09 15.11
C ILE A 55 -0.97 5.62 14.81
N PRO A 56 -0.52 5.09 13.65
CA PRO A 56 -0.70 3.67 13.37
C PRO A 56 0.13 2.84 14.34
N ASP A 57 -0.48 1.80 14.92
CA ASP A 57 0.23 0.82 15.73
C ASP A 57 1.24 0.03 14.87
N PHE A 58 0.90 -0.19 13.60
CA PHE A 58 1.67 -0.98 12.65
C PHE A 58 1.63 -0.39 11.25
N VAL A 59 2.78 -0.39 10.57
CA VAL A 59 2.91 0.01 9.17
C VAL A 59 3.43 -1.15 8.32
N PHE A 60 2.69 -1.51 7.26
CA PHE A 60 3.14 -2.40 6.21
C PHE A 60 3.70 -1.57 5.05
N LEU A 61 5.01 -1.59 4.83
CA LEU A 61 5.66 -0.84 3.75
C LEU A 61 5.75 -1.70 2.49
N ALA A 62 4.81 -1.48 1.57
CA ALA A 62 4.68 -2.14 0.29
C ALA A 62 5.36 -1.38 -0.87
N HIS A 63 5.35 -1.99 -2.04
CA HIS A 63 5.70 -1.38 -3.32
C HIS A 63 4.66 -1.81 -4.36
N VAL A 64 4.65 -1.16 -5.52
CA VAL A 64 3.74 -1.54 -6.60
C VAL A 64 4.29 -2.80 -7.27
N VAL A 65 3.44 -3.80 -7.51
CA VAL A 65 3.87 -5.07 -8.14
C VAL A 65 4.16 -4.82 -9.62
N ASP A 66 3.12 -4.44 -10.36
CA ASP A 66 3.15 -4.13 -11.80
C ASP A 66 2.02 -3.16 -12.21
N ILE A 67 1.97 -2.80 -13.49
CA ILE A 67 0.95 -1.91 -14.07
C ILE A 67 -0.47 -2.44 -13.88
N SER A 68 -0.69 -3.74 -14.04
CA SER A 68 -2.01 -4.35 -13.89
C SER A 68 -2.50 -4.28 -12.45
N SER A 69 -1.63 -4.57 -11.49
CA SER A 69 -1.92 -4.45 -10.06
C SER A 69 -2.22 -3.01 -9.64
N ALA A 70 -1.52 -2.03 -10.23
CA ALA A 70 -1.70 -0.61 -9.94
C ALA A 70 -3.10 -0.11 -10.35
N ILE A 71 -3.65 -0.69 -11.41
CA ILE A 71 -5.01 -0.37 -11.90
C ILE A 71 -6.09 -1.00 -10.98
N HIS A 72 -5.75 -2.05 -10.24
CA HIS A 72 -6.68 -2.73 -9.32
C HIS A 72 -6.79 -2.09 -7.92
N VAL A 73 -6.05 -1.02 -7.63
CA VAL A 73 -6.13 -0.38 -6.30
C VAL A 73 -7.45 0.40 -6.14
N PRO A 74 -8.05 0.42 -4.94
CA PRO A 74 -9.40 0.97 -4.72
C PRO A 74 -9.61 2.42 -5.16
N PHE A 75 -8.59 3.27 -5.08
CA PHE A 75 -8.71 4.67 -5.48
C PHE A 75 -8.55 4.90 -6.98
N VAL A 76 -8.17 3.88 -7.76
CA VAL A 76 -8.10 3.94 -9.23
C VAL A 76 -9.40 3.39 -9.82
N PHE A 77 -9.75 2.13 -9.55
CA PHE A 77 -11.02 1.53 -9.98
C PHE A 77 -11.67 0.70 -8.86
N ARG A 78 -12.63 1.32 -8.14
CA ARG A 78 -13.37 0.64 -7.06
C ARG A 78 -14.07 -0.64 -7.51
N SER A 79 -14.64 -0.65 -8.71
CA SER A 79 -15.30 -1.83 -9.29
C SER A 79 -14.34 -2.99 -9.50
N PHE A 80 -13.07 -2.72 -9.80
CA PHE A 80 -12.07 -3.77 -9.98
C PHE A 80 -11.56 -4.25 -8.64
N ALA A 81 -11.30 -3.32 -7.72
CA ALA A 81 -10.87 -3.63 -6.36
C ALA A 81 -11.87 -4.46 -5.54
N SER A 82 -13.18 -4.45 -5.90
CA SER A 82 -14.20 -5.27 -5.25
C SER A 82 -14.27 -6.71 -5.78
N MET A 83 -13.49 -7.05 -6.80
CA MET A 83 -13.43 -8.38 -7.39
C MET A 83 -12.05 -9.01 -7.16
N PRO A 84 -11.93 -10.34 -7.20
CA PRO A 84 -10.63 -11.00 -7.24
C PRO A 84 -9.78 -10.44 -8.39
N TYR A 85 -8.48 -10.30 -8.12
CA TYR A 85 -7.53 -9.83 -9.11
C TYR A 85 -7.56 -10.73 -10.36
N ALA A 86 -7.72 -10.11 -11.52
CA ALA A 86 -7.72 -10.78 -12.80
C ALA A 86 -7.12 -9.87 -13.88
N THR A 87 -6.28 -10.45 -14.74
CA THR A 87 -5.75 -9.77 -15.93
C THR A 87 -6.87 -9.68 -16.96
N ARG A 88 -7.26 -8.45 -17.32
CA ARG A 88 -8.35 -8.19 -18.26
C ARG A 88 -7.81 -7.46 -19.48
N LEU A 89 -7.82 -8.13 -20.63
CA LEU A 89 -7.23 -7.59 -21.87
C LEU A 89 -7.85 -6.27 -22.31
N PHE A 90 -9.13 -6.03 -22.03
CA PHE A 90 -9.78 -4.76 -22.37
C PHE A 90 -9.26 -3.54 -21.57
N ILE A 91 -8.42 -3.75 -20.55
CA ILE A 91 -7.75 -2.68 -19.79
C ILE A 91 -6.49 -2.19 -20.52
N LEU A 92 -5.98 -2.91 -21.52
CA LEU A 92 -4.76 -2.54 -22.26
C LEU A 92 -4.74 -1.08 -22.76
N PRO A 93 -5.85 -0.48 -23.25
CA PRO A 93 -5.86 0.93 -23.65
C PRO A 93 -5.54 1.92 -22.52
N VAL A 94 -5.70 1.54 -21.25
CA VAL A 94 -5.39 2.37 -20.08
C VAL A 94 -3.89 2.33 -19.75
N TRP A 95 -3.15 1.34 -20.23
CA TRP A 95 -1.74 1.15 -19.90
C TRP A 95 -0.84 2.35 -20.23
N PRO A 96 -0.96 3.02 -21.40
CA PRO A 96 -0.16 4.21 -21.68
C PRO A 96 -0.30 5.29 -20.61
N ILE A 97 -1.53 5.51 -20.11
CA ILE A 97 -1.80 6.46 -19.03
C ILE A 97 -1.16 5.97 -17.73
N ALA A 98 -1.30 4.68 -17.40
CA ALA A 98 -0.70 4.09 -16.21
C ALA A 98 0.84 4.19 -16.23
N PHE A 99 1.48 4.02 -17.40
CA PHE A 99 2.91 4.22 -17.57
C PHE A 99 3.33 5.68 -17.36
N LEU A 100 2.58 6.64 -17.90
CA LEU A 100 2.84 8.06 -17.65
C LEU A 100 2.75 8.39 -16.15
N VAL A 101 1.72 7.88 -15.47
CA VAL A 101 1.57 8.03 -14.02
C VAL A 101 2.71 7.36 -13.27
N MET A 102 3.15 6.17 -13.69
CA MET A 102 4.32 5.50 -13.12
C MET A 102 5.58 6.37 -13.23
N PHE A 103 5.87 6.95 -14.40
CA PHE A 103 7.03 7.83 -14.57
C PHE A 103 6.91 9.08 -13.70
N ALA A 104 5.71 9.67 -13.61
CA ALA A 104 5.45 10.79 -12.73
C ALA A 104 5.68 10.43 -11.24
N MET A 105 5.20 9.26 -10.81
CA MET A 105 5.44 8.74 -9.48
C MET A 105 6.93 8.46 -9.22
N TRP A 106 7.65 7.98 -10.24
CA TRP A 106 9.09 7.76 -10.12
C TRP A 106 9.82 9.08 -9.84
N ALA A 107 9.53 10.10 -10.64
CA ALA A 107 10.17 11.41 -10.56
C ALA A 107 9.81 12.21 -9.30
N TRP A 108 8.52 12.25 -8.93
CA TRP A 108 8.02 13.24 -7.96
C TRP A 108 7.38 12.65 -6.71
N ALA A 109 6.88 11.41 -6.75
CA ALA A 109 6.12 10.90 -5.61
C ALA A 109 7.03 10.56 -4.43
N SER A 110 6.51 10.85 -3.24
CA SER A 110 7.03 10.33 -1.98
C SER A 110 6.10 9.24 -1.46
N ILE A 111 6.51 8.57 -0.39
CA ILE A 111 5.70 7.54 0.27
C ILE A 111 4.33 8.11 0.65
N PHE A 112 3.29 7.30 0.42
CA PHE A 112 1.92 7.65 0.78
C PHE A 112 1.18 6.42 1.34
N THR A 113 0.12 6.69 2.10
CA THR A 113 -0.78 5.65 2.60
C THR A 113 -1.72 5.20 1.49
N VAL A 114 -1.68 3.92 1.13
CA VAL A 114 -2.56 3.33 0.10
C VAL A 114 -3.87 2.84 0.72
N SER A 115 -3.82 2.33 1.95
CA SER A 115 -4.97 1.84 2.70
C SER A 115 -4.68 1.84 4.20
N PHE A 116 -5.74 1.83 4.99
CA PHE A 116 -5.67 1.64 6.43
C PHE A 116 -6.89 0.85 6.90
N TYR A 117 -6.76 0.15 8.02
CA TYR A 117 -7.86 -0.57 8.65
C TYR A 117 -7.62 -0.71 10.15
N ASN A 118 -8.69 -0.88 10.92
CA ASN A 118 -8.61 -1.25 12.32
C ASN A 118 -8.84 -2.75 12.47
N LEU A 119 -7.94 -3.44 13.17
CA LEU A 119 -8.09 -4.84 13.51
C LEU A 119 -7.84 -5.01 15.01
N ARG A 120 -8.82 -5.52 15.74
CA ARG A 120 -8.74 -5.71 17.21
C ARG A 120 -8.28 -4.44 17.94
N ASN A 121 -8.90 -3.29 17.61
CA ASN A 121 -8.58 -1.96 18.14
C ASN A 121 -7.13 -1.50 17.91
N ARG A 122 -6.45 -2.03 16.88
CA ARG A 122 -5.15 -1.56 16.42
C ARG A 122 -5.28 -0.95 15.04
N LEU A 123 -4.69 0.22 14.85
CA LEU A 123 -4.68 0.89 13.55
C LEU A 123 -3.52 0.39 12.71
N HIS A 124 -3.84 -0.20 11.56
CA HIS A 124 -2.89 -0.72 10.60
C HIS A 124 -2.88 0.15 9.36
N HIS A 125 -1.70 0.63 8.97
CA HIS A 125 -1.50 1.36 7.72
C HIS A 125 -0.74 0.51 6.71
N THR A 126 -1.12 0.61 5.45
CA THR A 126 -0.29 0.17 4.32
C THR A 126 0.28 1.42 3.66
N TRP A 127 1.60 1.54 3.70
CA TRP A 127 2.33 2.58 2.99
C TRP A 127 2.92 2.00 1.72
N VAL A 128 3.03 2.82 0.69
CA VAL A 128 3.62 2.43 -0.60
C VAL A 128 4.87 3.25 -0.87
N VAL A 129 5.98 2.56 -1.13
CA VAL A 129 7.11 3.12 -1.87
C VAL A 129 6.65 3.23 -3.32
N PRO A 130 6.62 4.43 -3.93
CA PRO A 130 6.08 4.65 -5.27
C PRO A 130 7.02 4.14 -6.37
N ARG A 131 7.31 2.85 -6.33
CA ARG A 131 8.23 2.13 -7.20
C ARG A 131 7.61 0.80 -7.59
N PHE A 132 7.72 0.46 -8.86
CA PHE A 132 7.20 -0.75 -9.47
C PHE A 132 8.21 -1.89 -9.36
N GLY A 133 7.75 -3.13 -9.33
CA GLY A 133 8.59 -4.30 -9.08
C GLY A 133 9.82 -4.37 -9.98
N PHE A 134 9.65 -4.10 -11.27
CA PHE A 134 10.77 -4.11 -12.23
C PHE A 134 11.87 -3.07 -11.88
N GLN A 135 11.51 -1.95 -11.25
CA GLN A 135 12.46 -0.90 -10.89
C GLN A 135 13.43 -1.34 -9.78
N TYR A 136 13.05 -2.32 -8.96
CA TYR A 136 13.94 -2.89 -7.94
C TYR A 136 15.09 -3.70 -8.55
N PHE A 137 14.99 -4.07 -9.82
CA PHE A 137 16.03 -4.79 -10.55
C PHE A 137 16.91 -3.85 -11.40
N LEU A 138 16.64 -2.53 -11.38
CA LEU A 138 17.44 -1.53 -12.08
C LEU A 138 18.55 -1.00 -11.15
N PRO A 139 19.85 -1.25 -11.43
CA PRO A 139 20.93 -0.88 -10.52
C PRO A 139 20.97 0.62 -10.18
N PHE A 140 20.65 1.48 -11.14
CA PHE A 140 20.64 2.93 -10.94
C PHE A 140 19.47 3.42 -10.05
N ALA A 141 18.41 2.62 -9.90
CA ALA A 141 17.26 2.96 -9.06
C ALA A 141 17.49 2.62 -7.58
N THR A 142 18.43 1.72 -7.27
CA THR A 142 18.73 1.21 -5.92
C THR A 142 18.88 2.31 -4.88
N LYS A 143 19.67 3.35 -5.18
CA LYS A 143 19.89 4.48 -4.25
C LYS A 143 18.59 5.21 -3.93
N GLY A 144 17.78 5.52 -4.95
CA GLY A 144 16.52 6.23 -4.78
C GLY A 144 15.48 5.40 -4.04
N ILE A 145 15.43 4.08 -4.28
CA ILE A 145 14.55 3.16 -3.55
C ILE A 145 14.94 3.12 -2.06
N ASN A 146 16.21 2.92 -1.75
CA ASN A 146 16.69 2.88 -0.36
C ASN A 146 16.46 4.20 0.37
N GLN A 147 16.60 5.35 -0.31
CA GLN A 147 16.26 6.66 0.26
C GLN A 147 14.78 6.77 0.63
N GLN A 148 13.87 6.25 -0.22
CA GLN A 148 12.45 6.21 0.11
C GLN A 148 12.22 5.30 1.32
N ILE A 149 12.71 4.06 1.31
CA ILE A 149 12.53 3.13 2.44
C ILE A 149 13.07 3.73 3.76
N GLU A 150 14.26 4.33 3.72
CA GLU A 150 14.83 5.03 4.87
C GLU A 150 13.93 6.16 5.37
N LYS A 151 13.40 6.99 4.44
CA LYS A 151 12.46 8.05 4.78
C LYS A 151 11.18 7.51 5.42
N ALA A 152 10.65 6.38 4.98
CA ALA A 152 9.50 5.73 5.62
C ALA A 152 9.82 5.30 7.05
N ILE A 153 10.96 4.62 7.27
CA ILE A 153 11.38 4.17 8.60
C ILE A 153 11.52 5.36 9.56
N LEU A 154 12.21 6.42 9.14
CA LEU A 154 12.40 7.60 9.98
C LEU A 154 11.09 8.36 10.23
N SER A 155 10.15 8.35 9.28
CA SER A 155 8.84 8.96 9.47
C SER A 155 8.00 8.16 10.46
N ALA A 156 7.99 6.83 10.35
CA ALA A 156 7.33 5.94 11.30
C ALA A 156 7.92 6.10 12.72
N ASP A 157 9.24 6.22 12.83
CA ASP A 157 9.91 6.45 14.10
C ASP A 157 9.51 7.77 14.77
N ARG A 158 9.49 8.87 14.00
CA ARG A 158 9.06 10.19 14.49
C ARG A 158 7.60 10.19 14.93
N MET A 159 6.73 9.50 14.19
CA MET A 159 5.31 9.38 14.51
C MET A 159 5.06 8.52 15.76
N GLY A 160 6.02 7.72 16.21
CA GLY A 160 5.84 6.80 17.34
C GLY A 160 5.19 5.46 16.95
N VAL A 161 5.30 5.06 15.68
CA VAL A 161 4.88 3.74 15.22
C VAL A 161 5.73 2.67 15.88
N LYS A 162 5.09 1.59 16.38
CA LYS A 162 5.81 0.54 17.10
C LYS A 162 6.56 -0.40 16.17
N VAL A 163 5.95 -0.76 15.04
CA VAL A 163 6.50 -1.74 14.11
C VAL A 163 6.25 -1.30 12.68
N LEU A 164 7.31 -1.35 11.86
CA LEU A 164 7.25 -1.20 10.42
C LEU A 164 7.78 -2.46 9.75
N SER A 165 6.94 -3.10 8.94
CA SER A 165 7.30 -4.28 8.18
C SER A 165 7.68 -3.94 6.75
N LEU A 166 8.87 -4.34 6.32
CA LEU A 166 9.33 -4.28 4.93
C LEU A 166 8.70 -5.43 4.14
N ALA A 167 7.83 -5.11 3.18
CA ALA A 167 7.12 -6.09 2.38
C ALA A 167 7.84 -6.41 1.07
N ALA A 168 7.69 -7.65 0.59
CA ALA A 168 8.14 -8.10 -0.72
C ALA A 168 9.57 -7.63 -1.08
N LEU A 169 9.75 -6.78 -2.11
CA LEU A 169 11.08 -6.34 -2.54
C LEU A 169 11.71 -5.26 -1.66
N ASN A 170 10.96 -4.60 -0.76
CA ASN A 170 11.51 -3.64 0.19
C ASN A 170 12.48 -4.30 1.20
N LYS A 171 12.37 -5.61 1.39
CA LYS A 171 13.26 -6.43 2.23
C LYS A 171 14.26 -7.26 1.41
N ASN A 172 14.48 -6.94 0.14
CA ASN A 172 15.42 -7.69 -0.68
C ASN A 172 16.85 -7.56 -0.11
N GLU A 173 17.55 -8.68 0.03
CA GLU A 173 18.90 -8.71 0.58
C GLU A 173 19.91 -7.98 -0.31
N ALA A 174 19.82 -8.17 -1.62
CA ALA A 174 20.68 -7.48 -2.59
C ALA A 174 20.45 -5.95 -2.58
N LEU A 175 19.28 -5.50 -2.11
CA LEU A 175 18.92 -4.09 -2.04
C LEU A 175 19.44 -3.41 -0.76
N ASN A 176 19.22 -4.03 0.41
CA ASN A 176 19.49 -3.39 1.71
C ASN A 176 19.81 -4.38 2.84
N GLY A 177 20.18 -5.62 2.51
CA GLY A 177 20.45 -6.67 3.50
C GLY A 177 19.21 -7.08 4.29
N GLY A 178 18.00 -6.95 3.72
CA GLY A 178 16.75 -7.26 4.42
C GLY A 178 16.37 -6.26 5.51
N GLY A 179 16.83 -5.01 5.38
CA GLY A 179 16.62 -3.92 6.33
C GLY A 179 17.79 -3.64 7.26
N VAL A 180 18.81 -4.51 7.30
CA VAL A 180 20.01 -4.35 8.14
C VAL A 180 20.73 -3.03 7.87
N LEU A 181 20.74 -2.58 6.61
CA LEU A 181 21.29 -1.28 6.22
C LEU A 181 20.75 -0.13 7.09
N PHE A 182 19.43 -0.10 7.31
CA PHE A 182 18.77 1.01 8.01
C PHE A 182 18.95 0.92 9.52
N VAL A 183 18.86 -0.29 10.08
CA VAL A 183 19.05 -0.51 11.53
C VAL A 183 20.49 -0.20 11.95
N ARG A 184 21.49 -0.54 11.12
CA ARG A 184 22.89 -0.15 11.39
C ARG A 184 23.13 1.34 11.27
N LYS A 185 22.51 1.99 10.26
CA LYS A 185 22.65 3.42 10.02
C LYS A 185 21.97 4.26 11.12
N HIS A 186 20.88 3.75 11.69
CA HIS A 186 20.09 4.43 12.73
C HIS A 186 19.98 3.52 13.97
N PRO A 187 21.01 3.46 14.82
CA PRO A 187 21.03 2.53 15.96
C PRO A 187 19.98 2.85 17.04
N ASN A 188 19.47 4.08 17.07
CA ASN A 188 18.54 4.57 18.08
C ASN A 188 17.07 4.57 17.62
N LEU A 189 16.72 3.77 16.59
CA LEU A 189 15.33 3.63 16.15
C LEU A 189 14.48 3.02 17.28
N ARG A 190 13.38 3.69 17.60
CA ARG A 190 12.32 3.22 18.50
C ARG A 190 11.35 2.31 17.75
N VAL A 191 11.09 2.60 16.47
CA VAL A 191 10.31 1.71 15.59
C VAL A 191 11.07 0.42 15.32
N ARG A 192 10.39 -0.72 15.45
CA ARG A 192 10.96 -2.02 15.10
C ARG A 192 10.80 -2.30 13.62
N VAL A 193 11.91 -2.45 12.90
CA VAL A 193 11.92 -2.81 11.48
C VAL A 193 11.94 -4.33 11.33
N VAL A 194 10.97 -4.91 10.63
CA VAL A 194 10.81 -6.37 10.47
C VAL A 194 10.56 -6.77 9.02
N HIS A 195 10.76 -8.03 8.64
CA HIS A 195 10.56 -8.54 7.27
C HIS A 195 9.39 -9.53 7.11
N GLY A 196 8.76 -9.96 8.21
CA GLY A 196 7.57 -10.83 8.20
C GLY A 196 7.78 -12.30 7.81
N ASN A 197 8.94 -12.69 7.24
CA ASN A 197 9.20 -14.06 6.75
C ASN A 197 8.81 -15.19 7.72
N THR A 198 9.09 -15.07 9.02
CA THR A 198 8.78 -16.12 10.00
C THR A 198 7.27 -16.34 10.13
N LEU A 199 6.48 -15.25 10.16
CA LEU A 199 5.03 -15.34 10.21
C LEU A 199 4.48 -15.89 8.89
N THR A 200 5.03 -15.49 7.76
CA THR A 200 4.68 -16.07 6.45
C THR A 200 4.94 -17.57 6.44
N ALA A 201 6.10 -18.04 6.92
CA ALA A 201 6.41 -19.47 7.01
C ALA A 201 5.38 -20.21 7.87
N ALA A 202 5.09 -19.69 9.06
CA ALA A 202 4.14 -20.30 9.98
C ALA A 202 2.72 -20.39 9.39
N VAL A 203 2.26 -19.33 8.72
CA VAL A 203 0.96 -19.33 8.03
C VAL A 203 0.95 -20.34 6.88
N THR A 204 2.00 -20.38 6.05
CA THR A 204 2.11 -21.35 4.95
C THR A 204 2.05 -22.78 5.45
N ILE A 205 2.81 -23.09 6.52
CA ILE A 205 2.80 -24.41 7.15
C ILE A 205 1.40 -24.75 7.67
N ASN A 206 0.74 -23.82 8.36
CA ASN A 206 -0.60 -24.03 8.92
C ASN A 206 -1.70 -24.19 7.84
N GLN A 207 -1.43 -23.80 6.59
CA GLN A 207 -2.34 -23.97 5.46
C GLN A 207 -2.19 -25.34 4.78
N ILE A 208 -1.11 -26.08 5.03
CA ILE A 208 -0.92 -27.42 4.48
C ILE A 208 -1.91 -28.38 5.16
N PRO A 209 -2.73 -29.14 4.39
CA PRO A 209 -3.60 -30.15 4.97
C PRO A 209 -2.82 -31.19 5.78
N LYS A 210 -3.42 -31.69 6.87
CA LYS A 210 -2.73 -32.58 7.84
C LYS A 210 -2.43 -33.97 7.29
N ASP A 211 -3.11 -34.36 6.23
CA ASP A 211 -3.05 -35.65 5.54
C ASP A 211 -2.09 -35.65 4.34
N VAL A 212 -1.34 -34.57 4.13
CA VAL A 212 -0.33 -34.48 3.07
C VAL A 212 0.89 -35.32 3.43
N GLU A 213 1.20 -36.31 2.60
CA GLU A 213 2.39 -37.16 2.74
C GLU A 213 3.62 -36.59 2.00
N GLU A 214 3.40 -35.86 0.89
CA GLU A 214 4.46 -35.33 0.05
C GLU A 214 4.25 -33.84 -0.26
N VAL A 215 5.32 -33.05 -0.12
CA VAL A 215 5.30 -31.60 -0.41
C VAL A 215 6.35 -31.26 -1.45
N PHE A 216 5.90 -30.76 -2.60
CA PHE A 216 6.79 -30.15 -3.59
C PHE A 216 7.01 -28.66 -3.28
N LEU A 217 8.20 -28.30 -2.81
CA LEU A 217 8.53 -26.94 -2.40
C LEU A 217 9.42 -26.22 -3.43
N THR A 218 8.86 -25.23 -4.11
CA THR A 218 9.63 -24.32 -4.97
C THR A 218 10.31 -23.23 -4.13
N GLY A 219 11.57 -22.92 -4.45
CA GLY A 219 12.32 -21.88 -3.72
C GLY A 219 12.81 -22.29 -2.32
N ALA A 220 13.04 -23.59 -2.08
CA ALA A 220 13.49 -24.15 -0.80
C ALA A 220 14.81 -23.56 -0.27
N THR A 221 15.64 -22.95 -1.12
CA THR A 221 16.90 -22.29 -0.73
C THR A 221 16.73 -20.86 -0.24
N SER A 222 15.57 -20.25 -0.44
CA SER A 222 15.27 -18.90 0.07
C SER A 222 15.14 -18.88 1.59
N LYS A 223 15.26 -17.72 2.24
CA LYS A 223 15.05 -17.60 3.70
C LYS A 223 13.69 -18.16 4.16
N LEU A 224 12.64 -17.91 3.38
CA LEU A 224 11.30 -18.39 3.66
C LEU A 224 11.19 -19.90 3.38
N GLY A 225 11.59 -20.33 2.18
CA GLY A 225 11.53 -21.72 1.76
C GLY A 225 12.36 -22.63 2.66
N ARG A 226 13.55 -22.20 3.08
CA ARG A 226 14.41 -22.96 3.99
C ARG A 226 13.74 -23.16 5.35
N ALA A 227 13.07 -22.15 5.88
CA ALA A 227 12.35 -22.27 7.15
C ALA A 227 11.19 -23.27 7.05
N ILE A 228 10.46 -23.27 5.93
CA ILE A 228 9.37 -24.22 5.65
C ILE A 228 9.92 -25.63 5.47
N ALA A 229 10.97 -25.81 4.65
CA ALA A 229 11.61 -27.11 4.42
C ALA A 229 12.11 -27.73 5.74
N LEU A 230 12.82 -26.95 6.56
CA LEU A 230 13.32 -27.41 7.86
C LEU A 230 12.21 -27.78 8.84
N TYR A 231 11.02 -27.19 8.71
CA TYR A 231 9.88 -27.55 9.53
C TYR A 231 9.22 -28.85 9.05
N LEU A 232 9.04 -29.00 7.73
CA LEU A 232 8.39 -30.16 7.13
C LEU A 232 9.25 -31.43 7.19
N CYS A 233 10.58 -31.32 7.23
CA CYS A 233 11.48 -32.46 7.36
C CYS A 233 11.69 -32.95 8.81
N ARG A 234 10.89 -32.49 9.77
CA ARG A 234 10.89 -32.98 11.16
C ARG A 234 9.82 -34.04 11.34
#